data_AF-A0A3E1E132-F1
#
_entry.id   AF-A0A3E1E132-F1
#
_cell.length_a   1.000
_cell.length_b   1.000
_cell.length_c   1.000
_cell.angle_alpha   90.00
_cell.angle_beta   90.00
_cell.angle_gamma   90.00
#
_symmetry.space_group_name_H-M   'P 1'
#
loop_
_entity.id
_entity.type
_entity.pdbx_description
1 polymer ?
#
loop_
_entity_poly.entity_id
_entity_poly.type
_entity_poly.pdbx_seq_one_letter_code
_entity_poly.pdbx_strand_id
1 'polypeptide(L)'
;HAILSAMAARVDSTPGITRRSGWMAVDLLTLSHNSDEPRDRYQPLTCFGCYALETATGEVTAIVAKKTILATGGLGGIFLHSTNQPGSVGHGVAMAWRVGARLIDLEYVQFHPTVFFKKNAPRFLITEALRGEGAVLVDAHGRRFMDAVDPRGSLAPRDVVARAIQQHLARTGEACVWLDASALKADFIRDRFPGICARALAHGVDLTREPIPVVPAAHYSCGGVHADLHGRTNVRHLNAIGETACTGLHGANRLASTSLLENLVGARATARADVVELRTGEFQPTRPRPWQSPAKRADPLLVRQDLQLVQQTMWNYAGIVRSPRRLARARRILLELREGIQAFYRDCRPARELVELRNAVQSALLVVHAATLNPESRGCHFVQSDDTAES
;
A
#
# COMPACT_ATOMS: atom_id res chain seq x y z
N HIS A 1 -13.09 12.63 -2.38
CA HIS A 1 -13.36 13.45 -1.18
C HIS A 1 -14.80 13.37 -0.71
N ALA A 2 -15.81 13.69 -1.54
CA ALA A 2 -17.23 13.68 -1.14
C ALA A 2 -17.71 12.38 -0.44
N ILE A 3 -17.41 11.21 -1.01
CA ILE A 3 -17.82 9.91 -0.45
C ILE A 3 -17.26 9.69 0.96
N LEU A 4 -15.96 9.93 1.17
CA LEU A 4 -15.32 9.75 2.47
C LEU A 4 -15.86 10.74 3.50
N SER A 5 -16.06 12.00 3.12
CA SER A 5 -16.64 13.03 4.01
C SER A 5 -18.07 12.66 4.44
N ALA A 6 -18.91 12.20 3.50
CA ALA A 6 -20.26 11.76 3.80
C ALA A 6 -20.29 10.51 4.71
N MET A 7 -19.43 9.53 4.45
CA MET A 7 -19.31 8.34 5.30
C MET A 7 -18.80 8.69 6.70
N ALA A 8 -17.81 9.58 6.83
CA ALA A 8 -17.30 10.04 8.11
C ALA A 8 -18.40 10.74 8.94
N ALA A 9 -19.13 11.67 8.33
CA ALA A 9 -20.25 12.34 8.98
C ALA A 9 -21.35 11.36 9.43
N ARG A 10 -21.61 10.32 8.62
CA ARG A 10 -22.56 9.27 8.99
C ARG A 10 -22.07 8.41 10.16
N VAL A 11 -20.80 8.05 10.18
CA VAL A 11 -20.17 7.32 11.29
C VAL A 11 -20.27 8.13 12.58
N ASP A 12 -19.90 9.41 12.52
CA ASP A 12 -19.87 10.29 13.69
C ASP A 12 -21.28 10.56 14.27
N SER A 13 -22.34 10.44 13.46
CA SER A 13 -23.74 10.64 13.86
C SER A 13 -24.50 9.34 14.20
N THR A 14 -23.89 8.16 14.06
CA THR A 14 -24.58 6.88 14.30
C THR A 14 -24.39 6.41 15.74
N PRO A 15 -25.48 6.26 16.53
CA PRO A 15 -25.39 5.74 17.90
C PRO A 15 -24.76 4.35 17.96
N GLY A 16 -23.92 4.12 18.97
CA GLY A 16 -23.23 2.84 19.17
C GLY A 16 -21.93 2.67 18.37
N ILE A 17 -21.57 3.62 17.50
CA ILE A 17 -20.24 3.65 16.87
C ILE A 17 -19.34 4.63 17.64
N THR A 18 -18.19 4.14 18.10
CA THR A 18 -17.14 4.99 18.67
C THR A 18 -15.97 5.07 17.70
N ARG A 19 -15.72 6.27 17.18
CA ARG A 19 -14.55 6.55 16.33
C ARG A 19 -13.42 7.13 17.17
N ARG A 20 -12.23 6.53 17.09
CA ARG A 20 -11.00 7.02 17.74
C ARG A 20 -10.02 7.52 16.68
N SER A 21 -9.77 8.82 16.65
CA SER A 21 -8.79 9.46 15.74
C SER A 21 -7.48 9.71 16.48
N GLY A 22 -6.33 9.62 15.79
CA GLY A 22 -5.02 9.73 16.44
C GLY A 22 -4.58 8.44 17.16
N TRP A 23 -5.08 7.29 16.70
CA TRP A 23 -4.74 5.97 17.21
C TRP A 23 -4.15 5.11 16.09
N MET A 24 -3.19 4.26 16.43
CA MET A 24 -2.55 3.31 15.51
C MET A 24 -2.58 1.91 16.11
N ALA A 25 -3.10 0.93 15.37
CA ALA A 25 -3.00 -0.47 15.77
C ALA A 25 -1.53 -0.91 15.75
N VAL A 26 -1.05 -1.50 16.84
CA VAL A 26 0.32 -2.01 17.00
C VAL A 26 0.37 -3.47 16.56
N ASP A 27 -0.50 -4.30 17.15
CA ASP A 27 -0.61 -5.71 16.79
C ASP A 27 -1.97 -6.30 17.16
N LEU A 28 -2.30 -7.45 16.57
CA LEU A 28 -3.52 -8.19 16.87
C LEU A 28 -3.38 -9.00 18.16
N LEU A 29 -4.47 -9.09 18.92
CA LEU A 29 -4.57 -9.96 20.10
C LEU A 29 -5.09 -11.33 19.66
N THR A 30 -4.36 -12.39 20.02
CA THR A 30 -4.77 -13.78 19.75
C THR A 30 -4.69 -14.67 20.98
N LEU A 31 -5.62 -15.63 21.08
CA LEU A 31 -5.71 -16.54 22.23
C LEU A 31 -4.37 -17.24 22.53
N SER A 32 -3.68 -17.71 21.48
CA SER A 32 -2.42 -18.43 21.61
C SER A 32 -1.24 -17.59 22.14
N HIS A 33 -1.24 -16.27 21.92
CA HIS A 33 -0.10 -15.40 22.23
C HIS A 33 -0.35 -14.43 23.38
N ASN A 34 -1.60 -13.99 23.56
CA ASN A 34 -1.94 -12.86 24.42
C ASN A 34 -2.89 -13.20 25.57
N SER A 35 -3.29 -14.47 25.70
CA SER A 35 -4.03 -14.99 26.86
C SER A 35 -3.09 -15.53 27.93
N ASP A 36 -3.51 -15.44 29.18
CA ASP A 36 -2.84 -16.07 30.33
C ASP A 36 -3.36 -17.50 30.60
N GLU A 37 -4.47 -17.91 29.98
CA GLU A 37 -5.03 -19.24 30.12
C GLU A 37 -4.22 -20.28 29.32
N PRO A 38 -3.60 -21.29 29.96
CA PRO A 38 -2.75 -22.25 29.25
C PRO A 38 -3.49 -23.06 28.16
N ARG A 39 -4.80 -23.28 28.33
CA ARG A 39 -5.64 -24.04 27.38
C ARG A 39 -5.86 -23.29 26.06
N ASP A 40 -5.77 -21.97 26.06
CA ASP A 40 -5.98 -21.13 24.89
C ASP A 40 -4.91 -21.34 23.81
N ARG A 41 -3.74 -21.88 24.18
CA ARG A 41 -2.66 -22.24 23.24
C ARG A 41 -3.03 -23.35 22.27
N TYR A 42 -3.98 -24.22 22.65
CA TYR A 42 -4.43 -25.35 21.84
C TYR A 42 -5.70 -25.03 21.04
N GLN A 43 -6.31 -23.87 21.27
CA GLN A 43 -7.45 -23.42 20.49
C GLN A 43 -7.01 -23.05 19.07
N PRO A 44 -7.91 -23.15 18.07
CA PRO A 44 -7.65 -22.64 16.73
C PRO A 44 -7.25 -21.16 16.77
N LEU A 45 -6.44 -20.70 15.82
CA LEU A 45 -6.02 -19.30 15.71
C LEU A 45 -7.25 -18.40 15.77
N THR A 46 -7.36 -17.63 16.85
CA THR A 46 -8.55 -16.82 17.16
C THR A 46 -8.11 -15.45 17.63
N CYS A 47 -8.58 -14.42 16.93
CA CYS A 47 -8.37 -13.03 17.30
C CYS A 47 -9.43 -12.60 18.32
N PHE A 48 -9.04 -11.75 19.27
CA PHE A 48 -9.96 -11.17 20.24
C PHE A 48 -9.76 -9.67 20.45
N GLY A 49 -9.09 -8.98 19.51
CA GLY A 49 -8.89 -7.54 19.55
C GLY A 49 -7.54 -7.08 18.99
N CYS A 50 -7.05 -5.95 19.46
CA CYS A 50 -5.71 -5.42 19.14
C CYS A 50 -5.11 -4.62 20.29
N TYR A 51 -3.78 -4.49 20.30
CA TYR A 51 -3.11 -3.39 20.98
C TYR A 51 -3.15 -2.16 20.09
N ALA A 52 -3.54 -1.01 20.65
CA ALA A 52 -3.62 0.26 19.96
C ALA A 52 -2.81 1.33 20.70
N LEU A 53 -1.97 2.02 19.94
CA LEU A 53 -1.15 3.16 20.37
C LEU A 53 -1.96 4.45 20.20
N GLU A 54 -2.17 5.18 21.27
CA GLU A 54 -2.62 6.57 21.19
C GLU A 54 -1.41 7.45 20.83
N THR A 55 -1.42 8.08 19.66
CA THR A 55 -0.21 8.74 19.12
C THR A 55 0.19 9.99 19.89
N ALA A 56 -0.76 10.64 20.58
CA ALA A 56 -0.50 11.86 21.34
C ALA A 56 0.26 11.58 22.65
N THR A 57 -0.13 10.54 23.38
CA THR A 57 0.45 10.16 24.68
C THR A 57 1.58 9.14 24.51
N GLY A 58 1.50 8.33 23.44
CA GLY A 58 2.32 7.15 23.18
C GLY A 58 2.02 5.99 24.13
N GLU A 59 0.84 5.99 24.75
CA GLU A 59 0.34 4.88 25.53
C GLU A 59 -0.24 3.80 24.63
N VAL A 60 0.00 2.54 24.98
CA VAL A 60 -0.55 1.38 24.29
C VAL A 60 -1.62 0.75 25.16
N THR A 61 -2.83 0.62 24.62
CA THR A 61 -3.98 0.02 25.30
C THR A 61 -4.48 -1.19 24.53
N ALA A 62 -4.88 -2.24 25.24
CA ALA A 62 -5.58 -3.36 24.64
C ALA A 62 -7.06 -3.00 24.41
N ILE A 63 -7.52 -3.17 23.18
CA ILE A 63 -8.93 -3.05 22.80
C ILE A 63 -9.42 -4.46 22.47
N VAL A 64 -10.28 -5.02 23.31
CA VAL A 64 -10.87 -6.35 23.10
C VAL A 64 -12.15 -6.26 22.29
N ALA A 65 -12.38 -7.24 21.43
CA ALA A 65 -13.55 -7.31 20.56
C ALA A 65 -13.94 -8.74 20.25
N LYS A 66 -15.24 -8.98 20.05
CA LYS A 66 -15.77 -10.26 19.57
C LYS A 66 -15.40 -10.54 18.11
N LYS A 67 -15.20 -9.48 17.33
CA LYS A 67 -14.83 -9.47 15.91
C LYS A 67 -13.89 -8.30 15.65
N THR A 68 -12.81 -8.57 14.92
CA THR A 68 -11.82 -7.57 14.50
C THR A 68 -11.78 -7.55 12.97
N ILE A 69 -11.88 -6.35 12.37
CA ILE A 69 -11.87 -6.19 10.91
C ILE A 69 -10.67 -5.33 10.51
N LEU A 70 -9.79 -5.88 9.67
CA LEU A 70 -8.69 -5.15 9.05
C LEU A 70 -9.22 -4.42 7.80
N ALA A 71 -9.27 -3.09 7.87
CA ALA A 71 -9.62 -2.19 6.77
C ALA A 71 -8.55 -1.08 6.61
N THR A 72 -7.28 -1.50 6.63
CA THR A 72 -6.11 -0.61 6.82
C THR A 72 -5.54 0.00 5.52
N GLY A 73 -6.17 -0.27 4.37
CA GLY A 73 -5.64 0.11 3.06
C GLY A 73 -4.48 -0.78 2.60
N GLY A 74 -3.79 -0.36 1.54
CA GLY A 74 -2.69 -1.10 0.95
C GLY A 74 -1.31 -0.82 1.52
N LEU A 75 -0.31 -1.16 0.70
CA LEU A 75 1.11 -1.15 1.06
C LEU A 75 1.98 -0.26 0.17
N GLY A 76 1.39 0.64 -0.62
CA GLY A 76 2.12 1.47 -1.59
C GLY A 76 3.24 2.33 -0.97
N GLY A 77 3.13 2.66 0.31
CA GLY A 77 4.13 3.44 1.07
C GLY A 77 5.45 2.73 1.34
N ILE A 78 5.57 1.43 1.00
CA ILE A 78 6.87 0.73 1.02
C ILE A 78 7.73 1.02 -0.22
N PHE A 79 7.21 1.74 -1.21
CA PHE A 79 7.94 2.15 -2.41
C PHE A 79 8.30 3.64 -2.35
N LEU A 80 9.42 4.02 -2.97
CA LEU A 80 9.91 5.40 -3.03
C LEU A 80 8.87 6.38 -3.61
N HIS A 81 8.11 5.94 -4.61
CA HIS A 81 7.04 6.72 -5.21
C HIS A 81 5.72 6.01 -4.99
N SER A 82 4.77 6.73 -4.37
CA SER A 82 3.43 6.24 -4.11
C SER A 82 2.39 7.32 -4.31
N THR A 83 1.19 6.92 -4.71
CA THR A 83 -0.02 7.77 -4.68
C THR A 83 -0.84 7.58 -3.42
N ASN A 84 -0.50 6.58 -2.59
CA ASN A 84 -1.21 6.28 -1.36
C ASN A 84 -0.98 7.39 -0.32
N GLN A 85 -1.87 7.46 0.67
CA GLN A 85 -1.70 8.36 1.81
C GLN A 85 -0.38 8.02 2.54
N PRO A 86 0.41 9.03 2.98
CA PRO A 86 1.60 8.79 3.78
C PRO A 86 1.31 7.88 4.98
N GLY A 87 2.16 6.87 5.18
CA GLY A 87 1.98 5.83 6.20
C GLY A 87 1.24 4.56 5.71
N SER A 88 0.79 4.48 4.46
CA SER A 88 0.17 3.27 3.88
C SER A 88 1.19 2.17 3.59
N VAL A 89 1.76 1.55 4.65
CA VAL A 89 2.87 0.59 4.57
C VAL A 89 2.45 -0.87 4.75
N GLY A 90 1.16 -1.17 4.60
CA GLY A 90 0.63 -2.52 4.78
C GLY A 90 0.47 -2.94 6.24
N HIS A 91 -0.03 -2.04 7.10
CA HIS A 91 -0.24 -2.33 8.53
C HIS A 91 -1.04 -3.62 8.78
N GLY A 92 -2.19 -3.78 8.11
CA GLY A 92 -3.00 -4.98 8.25
C GLY A 92 -2.32 -6.24 7.71
N VAL A 93 -1.59 -6.15 6.60
CA VAL A 93 -0.80 -7.26 6.05
C VAL A 93 0.25 -7.73 7.06
N ALA A 94 1.01 -6.79 7.63
CA ALA A 94 2.05 -7.11 8.60
C ALA A 94 1.49 -7.68 9.91
N MET A 95 0.40 -7.11 10.44
CA MET A 95 -0.29 -7.63 11.64
C MET A 95 -0.88 -9.02 11.40
N ALA A 96 -1.58 -9.21 10.27
CA ALA A 96 -2.19 -10.48 9.93
C ALA A 96 -1.14 -11.59 9.77
N TRP A 97 -0.01 -11.28 9.12
CA TRP A 97 1.11 -12.21 9.00
C TRP A 97 1.65 -12.68 10.36
N ARG A 98 1.85 -11.74 11.31
CA ARG A 98 2.39 -12.05 12.65
C ARG A 98 1.52 -13.03 13.44
N VAL A 99 0.22 -13.07 13.17
CA VAL A 99 -0.72 -13.97 13.84
C VAL A 99 -1.05 -15.23 13.02
N GLY A 100 -0.33 -15.47 11.93
CA GLY A 100 -0.51 -16.67 11.11
C GLY A 100 -1.69 -16.62 10.13
N ALA A 101 -2.17 -15.42 9.78
CA ALA A 101 -3.11 -15.28 8.69
C ALA A 101 -2.42 -15.60 7.35
N ARG A 102 -3.14 -16.24 6.44
CA ARG A 102 -2.68 -16.49 5.07
C ARG A 102 -2.68 -15.17 4.29
N LEU A 103 -1.60 -14.95 3.56
CA LEU A 103 -1.45 -13.83 2.64
C LEU A 103 -1.30 -14.40 1.23
N ILE A 104 -1.86 -13.73 0.24
CA ILE A 104 -1.78 -14.15 -1.16
C ILE A 104 -1.53 -12.96 -2.06
N ASP A 105 -0.95 -13.22 -3.24
CA ASP A 105 -0.88 -12.29 -4.38
C ASP A 105 -0.12 -10.98 -4.11
N LEU A 106 0.74 -10.93 -3.09
CA LEU A 106 1.44 -9.71 -2.65
C LEU A 106 2.44 -9.18 -3.69
N GLU A 107 2.86 -10.00 -4.65
CA GLU A 107 3.69 -9.57 -5.77
C GLU A 107 2.94 -8.65 -6.74
N TYR A 108 1.60 -8.69 -6.77
CA TYR A 108 0.76 -7.92 -7.69
C TYR A 108 0.46 -6.52 -7.15
N VAL A 109 1.48 -5.65 -7.24
CA VAL A 109 1.38 -4.22 -6.90
C VAL A 109 1.22 -3.42 -8.19
N GLN A 110 0.10 -2.72 -8.33
CA GLN A 110 -0.15 -1.87 -9.50
C GLN A 110 0.61 -0.56 -9.39
N PHE A 111 1.35 -0.21 -10.44
CA PHE A 111 2.01 1.08 -10.61
C PHE A 111 1.24 1.94 -11.62
N HIS A 112 0.92 3.17 -11.23
CA HIS A 112 0.36 4.14 -12.16
C HIS A 112 1.50 4.84 -12.91
N PRO A 113 1.47 4.96 -14.25
CA PRO A 113 2.59 5.48 -15.02
C PRO A 113 2.81 6.99 -14.84
N THR A 114 1.73 7.76 -14.68
CA THR A 114 1.78 9.24 -14.68
C THR A 114 1.35 9.81 -13.34
N VAL A 115 2.33 10.10 -12.47
CA VAL A 115 2.12 10.76 -11.18
C VAL A 115 2.98 12.02 -11.11
N PHE A 116 2.37 13.14 -10.74
CA PHE A 116 3.02 14.44 -10.71
C PHE A 116 4.30 14.42 -9.87
N PHE A 117 5.39 14.89 -10.47
CA PHE A 117 6.70 14.90 -9.87
C PHE A 117 7.29 16.32 -9.83
N LYS A 118 7.36 16.90 -8.65
CA LYS A 118 8.15 18.11 -8.38
C LYS A 118 8.77 18.01 -7.00
N LYS A 119 9.94 18.63 -6.81
CA LYS A 119 10.58 18.71 -5.49
C LYS A 119 9.65 19.47 -4.54
N ASN A 120 9.49 18.98 -3.31
CA ASN A 120 8.63 19.56 -2.27
C ASN A 120 7.15 19.71 -2.65
N ALA A 121 6.66 18.96 -3.65
CA ALA A 121 5.25 18.92 -4.01
C ALA A 121 4.62 17.58 -3.66
N PRO A 122 3.32 17.55 -3.29
CA PRO A 122 2.60 16.30 -3.08
C PRO A 122 2.56 15.48 -4.37
N ARG A 123 2.64 14.15 -4.23
CA ARG A 123 2.40 13.23 -5.32
C ARG A 123 0.90 13.11 -5.56
N PHE A 124 0.46 13.36 -6.79
CA PHE A 124 -0.92 13.12 -7.18
C PHE A 124 -1.00 12.57 -8.61
N LEU A 125 -2.03 11.76 -8.82
CA LEU A 125 -2.24 11.06 -10.09
C LEU A 125 -2.61 12.07 -11.19
N ILE A 126 -1.94 11.97 -12.33
CA ILE A 126 -2.35 12.63 -13.58
C ILE A 126 -3.11 11.59 -14.40
N THR A 127 -4.39 11.86 -14.68
CA THR A 127 -5.30 10.87 -15.27
C THR A 127 -4.81 10.35 -16.61
N GLU A 128 -4.97 9.05 -16.83
CA GLU A 128 -4.74 8.41 -18.13
C GLU A 128 -5.63 8.99 -19.23
N ALA A 129 -6.79 9.54 -18.87
CA ALA A 129 -7.65 10.23 -19.84
C ALA A 129 -6.90 11.35 -20.57
N LEU A 130 -5.93 12.03 -19.94
CA LEU A 130 -5.13 13.07 -20.60
C LEU A 130 -4.30 12.49 -21.76
N ARG A 131 -3.74 11.28 -21.61
CA ARG A 131 -3.09 10.55 -22.71
C ARG A 131 -4.10 10.15 -23.78
N GLY A 132 -5.28 9.69 -23.36
CA GLY A 132 -6.41 9.35 -24.24
C GLY A 132 -6.89 10.51 -25.11
N GLU A 133 -6.84 11.74 -24.61
CA GLU A 133 -7.18 12.95 -25.37
C GLU A 133 -6.03 13.43 -26.29
N GLY A 134 -4.84 12.83 -26.23
CA GLY A 134 -3.72 13.12 -27.13
C GLY A 134 -2.43 13.61 -26.49
N ALA A 135 -2.34 13.66 -25.15
CA ALA A 135 -1.07 13.97 -24.49
C ALA A 135 -0.03 12.84 -24.65
N VAL A 136 1.22 13.21 -24.86
CA VAL A 136 2.33 12.29 -25.16
C VAL A 136 3.43 12.36 -24.11
N LEU A 137 4.06 11.23 -23.83
CA LEU A 137 5.23 11.16 -22.96
C LEU A 137 6.49 11.53 -23.73
N VAL A 138 7.25 12.46 -23.17
CA VAL A 138 8.50 12.98 -23.74
C VAL A 138 9.63 12.95 -22.71
N ASP A 139 10.87 12.86 -23.20
CA ASP A 139 12.08 13.01 -22.37
C ASP A 139 12.47 14.48 -22.15
N ALA A 140 13.60 14.74 -21.48
CA ALA A 140 14.06 16.11 -21.21
C ALA A 140 14.38 16.93 -22.46
N HIS A 141 14.50 16.27 -23.62
CA HIS A 141 14.81 16.87 -24.91
C HIS A 141 13.55 16.96 -25.80
N GLY A 142 12.36 16.66 -25.26
CA GLY A 142 11.09 16.70 -25.99
C GLY A 142 10.87 15.50 -26.92
N ARG A 143 11.69 14.44 -26.84
CA ARG A 143 11.54 13.26 -27.72
C ARG A 143 10.49 12.31 -27.17
N ARG A 144 9.59 11.85 -28.06
CA ARG A 144 8.55 10.84 -27.77
C ARG A 144 9.15 9.45 -27.67
N PHE A 145 9.81 9.15 -26.56
CA PHE A 145 10.54 7.89 -26.38
C PHE A 145 9.62 6.64 -26.43
N MET A 146 8.33 6.78 -26.13
CA MET A 146 7.36 5.68 -26.20
C MET A 146 7.18 5.12 -27.61
N ASP A 147 7.40 5.94 -28.65
CA ASP A 147 7.20 5.54 -30.05
C ASP A 147 8.22 4.47 -30.48
N ALA A 148 9.37 4.40 -29.80
CA ALA A 148 10.38 3.35 -29.99
C ALA A 148 10.10 2.08 -29.18
N VAL A 149 9.14 2.11 -28.24
CA VAL A 149 8.85 1.00 -27.30
C VAL A 149 7.60 0.23 -27.70
N ASP A 150 6.53 0.92 -28.09
CA ASP A 150 5.26 0.31 -28.47
C ASP A 150 4.61 1.12 -29.60
N PRO A 151 4.04 0.47 -30.63
CA PRO A 151 3.40 1.18 -31.75
C PRO A 151 2.21 2.06 -31.34
N ARG A 152 1.60 1.82 -30.16
CA ARG A 152 0.55 2.67 -29.59
C ARG A 152 1.11 3.92 -28.89
N GLY A 153 2.43 4.03 -28.75
CA GLY A 153 3.12 5.10 -28.07
C GLY A 153 2.60 5.32 -26.65
N SER A 154 2.19 6.55 -26.35
CA SER A 154 1.67 6.92 -25.02
C SER A 154 0.30 6.31 -24.67
N LEU A 155 -0.39 5.69 -25.64
CA LEU A 155 -1.65 4.99 -25.44
C LEU A 155 -1.47 3.49 -25.13
N ALA A 156 -0.23 3.01 -25.04
CA ALA A 156 0.04 1.64 -24.64
C ALA A 156 -0.55 1.32 -23.24
N PRO A 157 -0.79 0.02 -22.92
CA PRO A 157 -1.25 -0.39 -21.60
C PRO A 157 -0.39 0.13 -20.45
N ARG A 158 -1.00 0.38 -19.30
CA ARG A 158 -0.36 1.03 -18.13
C ARG A 158 0.96 0.39 -17.72
N ASP A 159 0.99 -0.94 -17.71
CA ASP A 159 2.16 -1.72 -17.32
C ASP A 159 3.31 -1.55 -18.34
N VAL A 160 3.01 -1.50 -19.64
CA VAL A 160 3.99 -1.21 -20.70
C VAL A 160 4.56 0.20 -20.52
N VAL A 161 3.69 1.20 -20.35
CA VAL A 161 4.10 2.60 -20.17
C VAL A 161 4.94 2.77 -18.90
N ALA A 162 4.52 2.18 -17.78
CA ALA A 162 5.26 2.26 -16.52
C ALA A 162 6.66 1.62 -16.62
N ARG A 163 6.77 0.46 -17.30
CA ARG A 163 8.07 -0.19 -17.58
C ARG A 163 8.97 0.69 -18.45
N ALA A 164 8.42 1.23 -19.54
CA ALA A 164 9.15 2.09 -20.46
C ALA A 164 9.72 3.34 -19.77
N ILE A 165 8.91 4.00 -18.93
CA ILE A 165 9.38 5.14 -18.13
C ILE A 165 10.49 4.68 -17.16
N GLN A 166 10.31 3.57 -16.44
CA GLN A 166 11.34 3.10 -15.49
C GLN A 166 12.67 2.81 -16.20
N GLN A 167 12.63 2.13 -17.35
CA GLN A 167 13.81 1.81 -18.14
C GLN A 167 14.49 3.07 -18.68
N HIS A 168 13.70 4.04 -19.17
CA HIS A 168 14.21 5.32 -19.64
C HIS A 168 14.94 6.06 -18.53
N LEU A 169 14.31 6.23 -17.35
CA LEU A 169 14.91 6.92 -16.20
C LEU A 169 16.19 6.21 -15.71
N ALA A 170 16.20 4.87 -15.70
CA ALA A 170 17.38 4.09 -15.31
C ALA A 170 18.55 4.28 -16.28
N ARG A 171 18.26 4.42 -17.59
CA ARG A 171 19.26 4.60 -18.64
C ARG A 171 19.81 6.02 -18.70
N THR A 172 18.96 7.03 -18.50
CA THR A 172 19.36 8.45 -18.64
C THR A 172 19.82 9.08 -17.33
N GLY A 173 19.44 8.52 -16.18
CA GLY A 173 19.65 9.14 -14.87
C GLY A 173 18.75 10.36 -14.62
N GLU A 174 17.76 10.60 -15.48
CA GLU A 174 16.77 11.66 -15.29
C GLU A 174 15.89 11.37 -14.06
N ALA A 175 15.43 12.42 -13.38
CA ALA A 175 14.58 12.28 -12.19
C ALA A 175 13.11 11.99 -12.52
N CYS A 176 12.66 12.40 -13.71
CA CYS A 176 11.30 12.22 -14.21
C CYS A 176 11.27 12.30 -15.74
N VAL A 177 10.15 11.90 -16.33
CA VAL A 177 9.80 12.21 -17.72
C VAL A 177 8.71 13.29 -17.73
N TRP A 178 8.25 13.72 -18.90
CA TRP A 178 7.22 14.74 -19.01
C TRP A 178 6.02 14.23 -19.80
N LEU A 179 4.83 14.63 -19.38
CA LEU A 179 3.58 14.44 -20.11
C LEU A 179 3.21 15.75 -20.80
N ASP A 180 3.38 15.79 -22.11
CA ASP A 180 3.16 16.96 -22.95
C ASP A 180 1.74 16.93 -23.55
N ALA A 181 0.95 17.94 -23.21
CA ALA A 181 -0.41 18.15 -23.71
C ALA A 181 -0.51 19.36 -24.67
N SER A 182 0.61 19.90 -25.14
CA SER A 182 0.68 21.11 -25.99
C SER A 182 -0.07 20.99 -27.32
N ALA A 183 -0.31 19.76 -27.80
CA ALA A 183 -1.14 19.50 -28.97
C ALA A 183 -2.65 19.78 -28.75
N LEU A 184 -3.09 19.89 -27.49
CA LEU A 184 -4.47 20.15 -27.13
C LEU A 184 -4.72 21.65 -26.92
N LYS A 185 -5.91 22.13 -27.28
CA LYS A 185 -6.30 23.53 -27.06
C LYS A 185 -6.33 23.84 -25.56
N ALA A 186 -5.78 24.98 -25.17
CA ALA A 186 -5.71 25.40 -23.76
C ALA A 186 -7.09 25.38 -23.06
N ASP A 187 -8.13 25.90 -23.72
CA ASP A 187 -9.48 25.96 -23.14
C ASP A 187 -10.08 24.56 -22.97
N PHE A 188 -9.82 23.65 -23.92
CA PHE A 188 -10.23 22.24 -23.79
C PHE A 188 -9.58 21.58 -22.57
N ILE A 189 -8.29 21.79 -22.33
CA ILE A 189 -7.59 21.22 -21.16
C ILE A 189 -8.22 21.77 -19.87
N ARG A 190 -8.48 23.09 -19.79
CA ARG A 190 -9.05 23.74 -18.59
C ARG A 190 -10.46 23.22 -18.29
N ASP A 191 -11.29 23.07 -19.31
CA ASP A 191 -12.68 22.61 -19.17
C ASP A 191 -12.76 21.12 -18.82
N ARG A 192 -11.92 20.28 -19.46
CA ARG A 192 -11.95 18.82 -19.29
C ARG A 192 -11.24 18.36 -18.01
N PHE A 193 -10.18 19.05 -17.59
CA PHE A 193 -9.31 18.64 -16.47
C PHE A 193 -9.13 19.73 -15.39
N PRO A 194 -10.20 20.42 -14.94
CA PRO A 194 -10.08 21.61 -14.09
C PRO A 194 -9.34 21.32 -12.77
N GLY A 195 -9.60 20.17 -12.14
CA GLY A 195 -8.96 19.77 -10.89
C GLY A 195 -7.46 19.48 -11.02
N ILE A 196 -7.02 18.92 -12.16
CA ILE A 196 -5.60 18.66 -12.43
C ILE A 196 -4.89 19.97 -12.74
N CYS A 197 -5.48 20.82 -13.59
CA CYS A 197 -4.97 22.14 -13.92
C CYS A 197 -4.76 22.99 -12.66
N ALA A 198 -5.79 23.11 -11.80
CA ALA A 198 -5.70 23.88 -10.57
C ALA A 198 -4.60 23.35 -9.63
N ARG A 199 -4.50 22.03 -9.48
CA ARG A 199 -3.51 21.42 -8.57
C ARG A 199 -2.07 21.54 -9.08
N ALA A 200 -1.84 21.36 -10.37
CA ALA A 200 -0.51 21.53 -10.95
C ALA A 200 -0.09 23.01 -10.96
N LEU A 201 -1.01 23.92 -11.28
CA LEU A 201 -0.76 25.36 -11.27
C LEU A 201 -0.42 25.87 -9.86
N ALA A 202 -1.05 25.33 -8.81
CA ALA A 202 -0.69 25.61 -7.42
C ALA A 202 0.75 25.22 -7.06
N HIS A 203 1.39 24.38 -7.87
CA HIS A 203 2.79 24.01 -7.77
C HIS A 203 3.64 24.58 -8.91
N GLY A 204 3.14 25.59 -9.63
CA GLY A 204 3.86 26.32 -10.67
C GLY A 204 4.14 25.47 -11.91
N VAL A 205 3.14 24.73 -12.39
CA VAL A 205 3.17 24.03 -13.68
C VAL A 205 1.84 24.30 -14.39
N ASP A 206 1.90 24.98 -15.53
CA ASP A 206 0.71 25.25 -16.37
C ASP A 206 0.62 24.23 -17.51
N LEU A 207 -0.32 23.29 -17.38
CA LEU A 207 -0.58 22.23 -18.35
C LEU A 207 -0.86 22.74 -19.78
N THR A 208 -1.29 23.99 -19.91
CA THR A 208 -1.62 24.60 -21.21
C THR A 208 -0.41 25.23 -21.90
N ARG A 209 0.74 25.29 -21.22
CA ARG A 209 1.94 26.01 -21.66
C ARG A 209 3.20 25.18 -21.63
N GLU A 210 3.29 24.22 -20.72
CA GLU A 210 4.49 23.40 -20.52
C GLU A 210 4.14 21.93 -20.20
N PRO A 211 5.03 20.98 -20.56
CA PRO A 211 4.87 19.57 -20.19
C PRO A 211 4.89 19.33 -18.67
N ILE A 212 4.08 18.38 -18.21
CA ILE A 212 3.95 18.04 -16.78
C ILE A 212 5.05 17.05 -16.39
N PRO A 213 5.91 17.33 -15.39
CA PRO A 213 6.85 16.33 -14.91
C PRO A 213 6.12 15.18 -14.20
N VAL A 214 6.39 13.94 -14.61
CA VAL A 214 5.74 12.73 -14.09
C VAL A 214 6.72 11.59 -13.85
N VAL A 215 6.38 10.76 -12.87
CA VAL A 215 7.09 9.51 -12.54
C VAL A 215 6.07 8.39 -12.30
N PRO A 216 6.41 7.11 -12.53
CA PRO A 216 5.57 6.02 -12.10
C PRO A 216 5.50 5.96 -10.57
N ALA A 217 4.41 5.46 -10.02
CA ALA A 217 4.28 5.30 -8.57
C ALA A 217 3.39 4.10 -8.21
N ALA A 218 3.70 3.45 -7.09
CA ALA A 218 2.84 2.42 -6.51
C ALA A 218 1.47 3.03 -6.18
N HIS A 219 0.40 2.33 -6.57
CA HIS A 219 -0.95 2.86 -6.50
C HIS A 219 -1.94 1.95 -5.79
N TYR A 220 -1.80 0.63 -5.96
CA TYR A 220 -2.75 -0.31 -5.38
C TYR A 220 -2.14 -1.69 -5.16
N SER A 221 -2.46 -2.32 -4.03
CA SER A 221 -2.14 -3.72 -3.76
C SER A 221 -3.28 -4.63 -4.20
N CYS A 222 -3.08 -5.48 -5.21
CA CYS A 222 -4.10 -6.47 -5.63
C CYS A 222 -4.12 -7.68 -4.68
N GLY A 223 -2.97 -8.03 -4.12
CA GLY A 223 -2.83 -8.99 -3.04
C GLY A 223 -3.01 -8.38 -1.66
N GLY A 224 -2.95 -9.23 -0.64
CA GLY A 224 -3.23 -8.86 0.74
C GLY A 224 -3.49 -10.06 1.64
N VAL A 225 -4.27 -9.84 2.70
CA VAL A 225 -4.75 -10.89 3.60
C VAL A 225 -5.81 -11.72 2.89
N HIS A 226 -5.59 -13.03 2.77
CA HIS A 226 -6.56 -13.92 2.15
C HIS A 226 -7.89 -13.87 2.91
N ALA A 227 -8.95 -13.50 2.21
CA ALA A 227 -10.29 -13.41 2.75
C ALA A 227 -11.33 -13.93 1.76
N ASP A 228 -12.38 -14.60 2.25
CA ASP A 228 -13.52 -14.94 1.41
C ASP A 228 -14.35 -13.70 1.04
N LEU A 229 -15.42 -13.86 0.24
CA LEU A 229 -16.30 -12.76 -0.15
C LEU A 229 -17.12 -12.17 1.02
N HIS A 230 -17.08 -12.81 2.19
CA HIS A 230 -17.62 -12.30 3.45
C HIS A 230 -16.52 -11.70 4.34
N GLY A 231 -15.30 -11.54 3.83
CA GLY A 231 -14.17 -10.95 4.52
C GLY A 231 -13.51 -11.88 5.54
N ARG A 232 -13.90 -13.15 5.65
CA ARG A 232 -13.36 -14.07 6.67
C ARG A 232 -11.96 -14.52 6.32
N THR A 233 -11.04 -14.42 7.27
CA THR A 233 -9.68 -14.97 7.16
C THR A 233 -9.61 -16.40 7.70
N ASN A 234 -8.44 -17.05 7.63
CA ASN A 234 -8.20 -18.32 8.32
C ASN A 234 -8.04 -18.19 9.84
N VAL A 235 -7.99 -16.96 10.38
CA VAL A 235 -7.95 -16.68 11.81
C VAL A 235 -9.37 -16.38 12.27
N ARG A 236 -9.91 -17.17 13.20
CA ARG A 236 -11.27 -16.98 13.72
C ARG A 236 -11.42 -15.57 14.29
N HIS A 237 -12.58 -14.98 14.05
CA HIS A 237 -12.95 -13.62 14.47
C HIS A 237 -12.08 -12.49 13.90
N LEU A 238 -11.19 -12.79 12.95
CA LEU A 238 -10.46 -11.81 12.18
C LEU A 238 -10.99 -11.79 10.75
N ASN A 239 -11.45 -10.62 10.33
CA ASN A 239 -11.85 -10.35 8.96
C ASN A 239 -10.87 -9.37 8.32
N ALA A 240 -10.80 -9.37 6.98
CA ALA A 240 -10.09 -8.37 6.20
C ALA A 240 -10.99 -7.92 5.04
N ILE A 241 -11.04 -6.62 4.79
CA ILE A 241 -11.84 -6.03 3.70
C ILE A 241 -11.07 -4.93 2.96
N GLY A 242 -11.52 -4.64 1.74
CA GLY A 242 -10.94 -3.63 0.88
C GLY A 242 -9.50 -3.95 0.46
N GLU A 243 -8.69 -2.93 0.18
CA GLU A 243 -7.30 -3.11 -0.30
C GLU A 243 -6.38 -3.88 0.66
N THR A 244 -6.74 -4.03 1.94
CA THR A 244 -5.97 -4.90 2.86
C THR A 244 -6.23 -6.38 2.59
N ALA A 245 -7.39 -6.73 2.05
CA ALA A 245 -7.77 -8.10 1.74
C ALA A 245 -7.36 -8.49 0.32
N CYS A 246 -7.21 -9.80 0.10
CA CYS A 246 -7.21 -10.39 -1.23
C CYS A 246 -8.35 -11.41 -1.30
N THR A 247 -9.37 -11.04 -2.07
CA THR A 247 -10.60 -11.81 -2.29
C THR A 247 -10.58 -12.60 -3.61
N GLY A 248 -9.52 -12.44 -4.40
CA GLY A 248 -9.42 -12.95 -5.77
C GLY A 248 -10.08 -12.03 -6.83
N LEU A 249 -10.80 -10.98 -6.44
CA LEU A 249 -11.51 -10.09 -7.38
C LEU A 249 -10.60 -9.45 -8.43
N HIS A 250 -9.39 -9.03 -8.03
CA HIS A 250 -8.47 -8.31 -8.91
C HIS A 250 -7.45 -9.22 -9.61
N GLY A 251 -7.25 -10.44 -9.11
CA GLY A 251 -6.18 -11.33 -9.56
C GLY A 251 -4.84 -10.61 -9.73
N ALA A 252 -4.21 -10.79 -10.89
CA ALA A 252 -2.89 -10.23 -11.18
C ALA A 252 -2.89 -8.72 -11.53
N ASN A 253 -4.04 -8.10 -11.77
CA ASN A 253 -4.12 -6.68 -12.13
C ASN A 253 -5.53 -6.11 -11.95
N ARG A 254 -5.63 -5.00 -11.21
CA ARG A 254 -6.90 -4.33 -10.94
C ARG A 254 -7.40 -3.47 -12.12
N LEU A 255 -8.68 -3.59 -12.46
CA LEU A 255 -9.39 -2.64 -13.33
C LEU A 255 -9.70 -1.31 -12.64
N ALA A 256 -9.76 -0.22 -13.41
CA ALA A 256 -10.13 1.07 -12.87
C ALA A 256 -11.54 1.04 -12.22
N SER A 257 -11.73 1.84 -11.18
CA SER A 257 -13.02 2.01 -10.47
C SER A 257 -13.58 0.80 -9.71
N THR A 258 -12.95 -0.38 -9.76
CA THR A 258 -13.45 -1.58 -9.05
C THR A 258 -13.08 -1.62 -7.56
N SER A 259 -12.01 -0.94 -7.13
CA SER A 259 -11.56 -0.98 -5.73
C SER A 259 -12.56 -0.35 -4.76
N LEU A 260 -13.19 0.76 -5.15
CA LEU A 260 -14.23 1.37 -4.31
C LEU A 260 -15.49 0.49 -4.23
N LEU A 261 -15.82 -0.19 -5.33
CA LEU A 261 -16.92 -1.14 -5.36
C LEU A 261 -16.65 -2.33 -4.43
N GLU A 262 -15.44 -2.90 -4.48
CA GLU A 262 -15.01 -3.95 -3.56
C GLU A 262 -15.15 -3.53 -2.10
N ASN A 263 -14.70 -2.32 -1.75
CA ASN A 263 -14.81 -1.79 -0.39
C ASN A 263 -16.27 -1.80 0.10
N LEU A 264 -17.21 -1.29 -0.71
CA LEU A 264 -18.61 -1.16 -0.32
C LEU A 264 -19.32 -2.52 -0.26
N VAL A 265 -19.11 -3.36 -1.27
CA VAL A 265 -19.76 -4.68 -1.35
C VAL A 265 -19.20 -5.62 -0.28
N GLY A 266 -17.87 -5.67 -0.15
CA GLY A 266 -17.18 -6.46 0.87
C GLY A 266 -17.59 -6.07 2.28
N ALA A 267 -17.54 -4.77 2.61
CA ALA A 267 -17.95 -4.29 3.94
C ALA A 267 -19.40 -4.69 4.30
N ARG A 268 -20.33 -4.57 3.34
CA ARG A 268 -21.73 -4.94 3.55
C ARG A 268 -21.90 -6.46 3.71
N ALA A 269 -21.20 -7.25 2.92
CA ALA A 269 -21.25 -8.71 3.00
C ALA A 269 -20.67 -9.21 4.34
N THR A 270 -19.51 -8.68 4.75
CA THR A 270 -18.87 -8.98 6.04
C THR A 270 -19.76 -8.62 7.21
N ALA A 271 -20.32 -7.40 7.23
CA ALA A 271 -21.19 -6.98 8.33
C ALA A 271 -22.42 -7.90 8.49
N ARG A 272 -23.02 -8.34 7.38
CA ARG A 272 -24.15 -9.28 7.41
C ARG A 272 -23.74 -10.66 7.96
N ALA A 273 -22.60 -11.18 7.54
CA ALA A 273 -22.09 -12.45 8.01
C ALA A 273 -21.74 -12.40 9.51
N ASP A 274 -21.06 -11.34 9.95
CA ASP A 274 -20.69 -11.14 11.35
C ASP A 274 -21.92 -11.01 12.26
N VAL A 275 -22.99 -10.34 11.83
CA VAL A 275 -24.23 -10.24 12.62
C VAL A 275 -24.85 -11.62 12.88
N VAL A 276 -24.81 -12.52 11.90
CA VAL A 276 -25.31 -13.89 12.08
C VAL A 276 -24.44 -14.64 13.09
N GLU A 277 -23.12 -14.61 12.91
CA GLU A 277 -22.19 -15.30 13.80
C GLU A 277 -22.23 -14.77 15.24
N LEU A 278 -22.38 -13.46 15.42
CA LEU A 278 -22.46 -12.84 16.75
C LEU A 278 -23.75 -13.20 17.50
N ARG A 279 -24.82 -13.58 16.81
CA ARG A 279 -26.08 -14.03 17.42
C ARG A 279 -26.03 -15.49 17.86
N THR A 280 -25.30 -16.32 17.13
CA THR A 280 -25.25 -17.77 17.35
C THR A 280 -23.99 -18.22 18.10
N GLY A 281 -22.94 -17.40 18.12
CA GLY A 281 -21.64 -17.74 18.67
C GLY A 281 -21.54 -17.45 20.16
N GLU A 282 -20.97 -18.40 20.90
CA GLU A 282 -20.48 -18.15 22.25
C GLU A 282 -19.11 -17.48 22.18
N PHE A 283 -18.97 -16.31 22.81
CA PHE A 283 -17.69 -15.61 22.94
C PHE A 283 -17.34 -15.49 24.42
N GLN A 284 -16.21 -16.06 24.80
CA GLN A 284 -15.67 -15.88 26.14
C GLN A 284 -14.75 -14.65 26.14
N PRO A 285 -15.01 -13.65 26.99
CA PRO A 285 -14.10 -12.52 27.16
C PRO A 285 -12.74 -13.02 27.67
N THR A 286 -11.69 -12.78 26.90
CA THR A 286 -10.31 -13.06 27.31
C THR A 286 -9.67 -11.80 27.85
N ARG A 287 -8.97 -11.91 28.98
CA ARG A 287 -8.19 -10.79 29.52
C ARG A 287 -6.86 -10.70 28.74
N PRO A 288 -6.58 -9.58 28.04
CA PRO A 288 -5.32 -9.40 27.36
C PRO A 288 -4.20 -9.20 28.38
N ARG A 289 -3.01 -9.73 28.09
CA ARG A 289 -1.80 -9.37 28.83
C ARG A 289 -1.58 -7.86 28.84
N PRO A 290 -1.16 -7.25 29.96
CA PRO A 290 -0.79 -5.84 29.96
C PRO A 290 0.35 -5.56 28.99
N TRP A 291 0.28 -4.44 28.28
CA TRP A 291 1.39 -3.98 27.46
C TRP A 291 2.54 -3.50 28.36
N GLN A 292 3.76 -3.93 28.06
CA GLN A 292 4.96 -3.45 28.74
C GLN A 292 5.68 -2.48 27.81
N SER A 293 5.63 -1.18 28.15
CA SER A 293 6.26 -0.15 27.33
C SER A 293 7.66 0.20 27.87
N PRO A 294 8.71 0.11 27.06
CA PRO A 294 10.02 0.64 27.42
C PRO A 294 9.99 2.16 27.66
N ALA A 295 11.04 2.71 28.27
CA ALA A 295 11.14 4.16 28.53
C ALA A 295 11.81 4.94 27.39
N LYS A 296 12.80 4.33 26.70
CA LYS A 296 13.62 5.01 25.69
C LYS A 296 12.77 5.41 24.48
N ARG A 297 13.03 6.60 23.92
CA ARG A 297 12.40 7.02 22.66
C ARG A 297 13.35 6.74 21.50
N ALA A 298 12.81 6.29 20.37
CA ALA A 298 13.57 6.20 19.13
C ALA A 298 13.84 7.59 18.58
N ASP A 299 15.02 7.79 17.98
CA ASP A 299 15.33 9.00 17.23
C ASP A 299 14.53 9.03 15.91
N PRO A 300 13.60 9.99 15.71
CA PRO A 300 12.79 10.06 14.49
C PRO A 300 13.60 10.26 13.21
N LEU A 301 14.80 10.83 13.28
CA LEU A 301 15.68 10.97 12.12
C LEU A 301 16.17 9.59 11.65
N LEU A 302 16.63 8.76 12.58
CA LEU A 302 17.11 7.41 12.27
C LEU A 302 15.97 6.51 11.75
N VAL A 303 14.79 6.59 12.36
CA VAL A 303 13.62 5.84 11.91
C VAL A 303 13.23 6.22 10.47
N ARG A 304 13.29 7.53 10.13
CA ARG A 304 13.02 8.00 8.76
C ARG A 304 14.10 7.54 7.77
N GLN A 305 15.37 7.56 8.18
CA GLN A 305 16.47 7.06 7.35
C GLN A 305 16.27 5.58 7.01
N ASP A 306 15.93 4.75 8.01
CA ASP A 306 15.68 3.32 7.81
C ASP A 306 14.47 3.07 6.88
N LEU A 307 13.40 3.85 7.03
CA LEU A 307 12.24 3.75 6.15
C LEU A 307 12.59 4.10 4.69
N GLN A 308 13.43 5.11 4.48
CA GLN A 308 13.92 5.47 3.15
C GLN A 308 14.75 4.34 2.53
N LEU A 309 15.57 3.64 3.33
CA LEU A 309 16.31 2.47 2.86
C LEU A 309 15.38 1.34 2.39
N VAL A 310 14.31 1.06 3.14
CA VAL A 310 13.26 0.12 2.70
C VAL A 310 12.65 0.56 1.37
N GLN A 311 12.25 1.83 1.27
CA GLN A 311 11.60 2.39 0.08
C GLN A 311 12.48 2.38 -1.17
N GLN A 312 13.76 2.72 -1.03
CA GLN A 312 14.73 2.69 -2.12
C GLN A 312 15.03 1.24 -2.54
N THR A 313 15.17 0.32 -1.58
CA THR A 313 15.38 -1.10 -1.87
C THR A 313 14.21 -1.67 -2.66
N MET A 314 12.97 -1.40 -2.21
CA MET A 314 11.77 -1.84 -2.91
C MET A 314 11.65 -1.23 -4.31
N TRP A 315 11.95 0.07 -4.47
CA TRP A 315 11.88 0.74 -5.76
C TRP A 315 12.87 0.17 -6.79
N ASN A 316 14.13 -0.03 -6.37
CA ASN A 316 15.22 -0.42 -7.27
C ASN A 316 15.21 -1.91 -7.60
N TYR A 317 14.78 -2.77 -6.66
CA TYR A 317 14.95 -4.21 -6.81
C TYR A 317 13.64 -5.01 -6.89
N ALA A 318 12.54 -4.49 -6.33
CA ALA A 318 11.24 -5.15 -6.28
C ALA A 318 10.10 -4.28 -6.86
N GLY A 319 10.47 -3.28 -7.66
CA GLY A 319 9.56 -2.31 -8.28
C GLY A 319 8.83 -2.88 -9.49
N ILE A 320 8.79 -2.07 -10.56
CA ILE A 320 8.02 -2.37 -11.78
C ILE A 320 8.65 -3.51 -12.58
N VAL A 321 9.97 -3.47 -12.82
CA VAL A 321 10.73 -4.54 -13.46
C VAL A 321 11.56 -5.29 -12.42
N ARG A 322 11.37 -6.60 -12.35
CA ARG A 322 12.04 -7.51 -11.40
C ARG A 322 12.93 -8.50 -12.14
N SER A 323 13.90 -9.06 -11.44
CA SER A 323 14.65 -10.24 -11.91
C SER A 323 15.05 -11.09 -10.69
N PRO A 324 15.37 -12.39 -10.87
CA PRO A 324 15.81 -13.24 -9.77
C PRO A 324 16.97 -12.63 -8.97
N ARG A 325 17.98 -12.07 -9.66
CA ARG A 325 19.13 -11.40 -9.03
C ARG A 325 18.73 -10.17 -8.22
N ARG A 326 17.83 -9.33 -8.76
CA ARG A 326 17.32 -8.14 -8.04
C ARG A 326 16.53 -8.55 -6.80
N LEU A 327 15.63 -9.52 -6.91
CA LEU A 327 14.82 -10.01 -5.79
C LEU A 327 15.68 -10.65 -4.69
N ALA A 328 16.67 -11.45 -5.06
CA ALA A 328 17.63 -12.02 -4.11
C ALA A 328 18.39 -10.93 -3.34
N ARG A 329 18.83 -9.87 -4.05
CA ARG A 329 19.50 -8.71 -3.44
C ARG A 329 18.56 -7.93 -2.51
N ALA A 330 17.32 -7.68 -2.93
CA ALA A 330 16.30 -7.03 -2.10
C ALA A 330 16.07 -7.81 -0.80
N ARG A 331 15.90 -9.13 -0.91
CA ARG A 331 15.67 -10.02 0.24
C ARG A 331 16.81 -9.92 1.25
N ARG A 332 18.07 -9.97 0.80
CA ARG A 332 19.23 -9.85 1.69
C ARG A 332 19.23 -8.52 2.45
N ILE A 333 19.11 -7.41 1.72
CA ILE A 333 19.10 -6.06 2.30
C ILE A 333 17.97 -5.91 3.32
N LEU A 334 16.76 -6.34 2.98
CA LEU A 334 15.59 -6.21 3.85
C LEU A 334 15.68 -7.10 5.09
N LEU A 335 16.29 -8.29 5.00
CA LEU A 335 16.53 -9.15 6.15
C LEU A 335 17.54 -8.50 7.10
N GLU A 336 18.68 -8.02 6.57
CA GLU A 336 19.69 -7.30 7.36
C GLU A 336 19.09 -6.05 8.03
N LEU A 337 18.28 -5.27 7.30
CA LEU A 337 17.55 -4.12 7.85
C LEU A 337 16.57 -4.54 8.94
N ARG A 338 15.79 -5.62 8.75
CA ARG A 338 14.83 -6.09 9.76
C ARG A 338 15.53 -6.45 11.07
N GLU A 339 16.61 -7.22 11.00
CA GLU A 339 17.39 -7.60 12.18
C GLU A 339 18.02 -6.36 12.86
N GLY A 340 18.58 -5.44 12.08
CA GLY A 340 19.14 -4.19 12.57
C GLY A 340 18.09 -3.31 13.29
N ILE A 341 16.92 -3.11 12.68
CA ILE A 341 15.79 -2.37 13.25
C ILE A 341 15.31 -3.03 14.54
N GLN A 342 15.17 -4.36 14.55
CA GLN A 342 14.73 -5.07 15.76
C GLN A 342 15.74 -4.96 16.90
N ALA A 343 17.04 -5.11 16.61
CA ALA A 343 18.09 -5.00 17.62
C ALA A 343 18.24 -3.56 18.15
N PHE A 344 18.34 -2.58 17.25
CA PHE A 344 18.61 -1.19 17.60
C PHE A 344 17.46 -0.51 18.35
N TYR A 345 16.20 -0.80 17.97
CA TYR A 345 15.01 -0.22 18.59
C TYR A 345 14.31 -1.15 19.59
N ARG A 346 14.96 -2.24 20.05
CA ARG A 346 14.35 -3.22 20.96
C ARG A 346 13.74 -2.58 22.20
N ASP A 347 14.53 -1.73 22.86
CA ASP A 347 14.17 -1.08 24.14
C ASP A 347 13.53 0.29 23.92
N CYS A 348 13.13 0.62 22.69
CA CYS A 348 12.42 1.84 22.39
C CYS A 348 10.91 1.64 22.56
N ARG A 349 10.27 2.60 23.23
CA ARG A 349 8.83 2.66 23.36
C ARG A 349 8.18 2.80 21.97
N PRO A 350 6.99 2.23 21.75
CA PRO A 350 6.25 2.42 20.51
C PRO A 350 6.00 3.91 20.22
N ALA A 351 6.19 4.27 18.97
CA ALA A 351 5.81 5.54 18.37
C ALA A 351 5.26 5.23 16.98
N ARG A 352 4.47 6.15 16.42
CA ARG A 352 3.84 5.97 15.11
C ARG A 352 4.85 5.55 14.05
N GLU A 353 5.93 6.30 13.94
CA GLU A 353 6.98 6.13 12.93
C GLU A 353 7.70 4.79 13.09
N LEU A 354 7.93 4.35 14.33
CA LEU A 354 8.58 3.07 14.60
C LEU A 354 7.68 1.88 14.27
N VAL A 355 6.37 1.99 14.56
CA VAL A 355 5.37 0.98 14.17
C VAL A 355 5.22 0.93 12.65
N GLU A 356 5.21 2.09 11.98
CA GLU A 356 5.24 2.19 10.52
C GLU A 356 6.49 1.52 9.94
N LEU A 357 7.70 1.82 10.45
CA LEU A 357 8.95 1.22 9.98
C LEU A 357 8.95 -0.31 10.12
N ARG A 358 8.56 -0.84 11.30
CA ARG A 358 8.50 -2.29 11.54
C ARG A 358 7.50 -2.98 10.61
N ASN A 359 6.36 -2.36 10.36
CA ASN A 359 5.38 -2.90 9.41
C ASN A 359 5.87 -2.77 7.96
N ALA A 360 6.54 -1.68 7.60
CA ALA A 360 7.07 -1.46 6.25
C ALA A 360 8.11 -2.50 5.85
N VAL A 361 9.10 -2.77 6.70
CA VAL A 361 10.13 -3.78 6.42
C VAL A 361 9.53 -5.19 6.35
N GLN A 362 8.53 -5.48 7.20
CA GLN A 362 7.82 -6.76 7.15
C GLN A 362 7.02 -6.92 5.86
N SER A 363 6.21 -5.92 5.49
CA SER A 363 5.45 -5.91 4.24
C SER A 363 6.36 -6.02 3.02
N ALA A 364 7.51 -5.31 3.01
CA ALA A 364 8.50 -5.38 1.96
C ALA A 364 9.06 -6.81 1.79
N LEU A 365 9.44 -7.47 2.89
CA LEU A 365 9.90 -8.86 2.86
C LEU A 365 8.84 -9.81 2.31
N LEU A 366 7.57 -9.61 2.65
CA LEU A 366 6.46 -10.43 2.18
C LEU A 366 6.21 -10.25 0.68
N VAL A 367 6.26 -9.02 0.18
CA VAL A 367 6.16 -8.73 -1.27
C VAL A 367 7.33 -9.36 -2.02
N VAL A 368 8.57 -9.20 -1.52
CA VAL A 368 9.75 -9.82 -2.15
C VAL A 368 9.66 -11.34 -2.12
N HIS A 369 9.19 -11.93 -1.02
CA HIS A 369 9.01 -13.36 -0.91
C HIS A 369 8.00 -13.89 -1.93
N ALA A 370 6.82 -13.28 -2.01
CA ALA A 370 5.79 -13.65 -2.99
C ALA A 370 6.31 -13.51 -4.43
N ALA A 371 6.99 -12.40 -4.73
CA ALA A 371 7.59 -12.17 -6.06
C ALA A 371 8.72 -13.14 -6.40
N THR A 372 9.41 -13.70 -5.40
CA THR A 372 10.46 -14.71 -5.61
C THR A 372 9.87 -16.09 -5.88
N LEU A 373 8.72 -16.40 -5.30
CA LEU A 373 8.01 -17.67 -5.51
C LEU A 373 7.31 -17.73 -6.88
N ASN A 374 7.06 -16.59 -7.50
CA ASN A 374 6.39 -16.49 -8.79
C ASN A 374 7.41 -16.19 -9.91
N PRO A 375 7.82 -17.18 -10.72
CA PRO A 375 8.74 -16.94 -11.83
C PRO A 375 8.03 -16.39 -13.08
N GLU A 376 6.70 -16.37 -13.11
CA GLU A 376 5.93 -16.02 -14.31
C GLU A 376 5.58 -14.54 -14.36
N SER A 377 5.83 -13.92 -15.52
CA SER A 377 5.33 -12.57 -15.80
C SER A 377 3.82 -12.60 -16.05
N ARG A 378 3.05 -11.94 -15.18
CA ARG A 378 1.59 -11.82 -15.31
C ARG A 378 1.10 -10.51 -14.69
N GLY A 379 0.28 -9.77 -15.42
CA GLY A 379 -0.36 -8.55 -14.90
C GLY A 379 0.65 -7.54 -14.34
N CYS A 380 0.50 -7.18 -13.07
CA CYS A 380 1.39 -6.25 -12.37
C CYS A 380 2.75 -6.85 -11.98
N HIS A 381 2.96 -8.15 -12.17
CA HIS A 381 4.23 -8.81 -11.91
C HIS A 381 4.97 -9.05 -13.22
N PHE A 382 6.11 -8.38 -13.38
CA PHE A 382 6.96 -8.56 -14.56
C PHE A 382 8.38 -8.96 -14.12
N VAL A 383 8.78 -10.17 -14.51
CA VAL A 383 10.09 -10.76 -14.26
C VAL A 383 10.84 -10.84 -15.58
N GLN A 384 11.96 -10.13 -15.64
CA GLN A 384 12.91 -10.20 -16.73
C GLN A 384 13.91 -11.33 -16.46
N SER A 385 14.20 -12.14 -17.48
CA SER A 385 15.26 -13.14 -17.42
C SER A 385 16.62 -12.45 -17.33
N ASP A 386 17.56 -13.03 -16.59
CA ASP A 386 18.89 -12.43 -16.42
C ASP A 386 19.66 -12.31 -17.75
N ASP A 387 19.32 -13.12 -18.76
CA ASP A 387 19.95 -13.11 -20.10
C ASP A 387 19.56 -11.90 -20.97
N THR A 388 18.49 -11.18 -20.64
CA THR A 388 18.00 -10.03 -21.44
C THR A 388 18.45 -8.67 -20.90
N ALA A 389 19.24 -8.64 -19.83
CA ALA A 389 19.75 -7.40 -19.23
C ALA A 389 21.08 -6.91 -19.86
N GLU A 390 21.69 -7.69 -20.75
CA GLU A 390 22.97 -7.40 -21.40
C GLU A 390 22.85 -6.96 -22.88
N SER A 391 21.63 -6.81 -23.40
CA SER A 391 21.33 -6.20 -24.71
C SER A 391 20.61 -4.87 -24.53
#